data_AF-A0A410JQD4-F1
#
_entry.id   AF-A0A410JQD4-F1
#
_cell.length_a   1.000
_cell.length_b   1.000
_cell.length_c   1.000
_cell.angle_alpha   90.00
_cell.angle_beta   90.00
_cell.angle_gamma   90.00
#
_symmetry.space_group_name_H-M   'P 1'
#
loop_
_entity.id
_entity.type
_entity.pdbx_description
1 polymer ?
#
loop_
_entity_poly.entity_id
_entity_poly.type
_entity_poly.pdbx_seq_one_letter_code
_entity_poly.pdbx_strand_id
1 'polypeptide(L)'
;MNIDRMEFIMWMERLMDRLDLLAERFEKAEKKRSTIDGEELLDNQDLMLTFKISARSLQRYRSEGKLPYYTISGKIYYKLSDVHQFIREHFSIPVKAKKGQSKPK
;
A
#
# COMPACT_ATOMS: atom_id res chain seq x y z
N MET A 1 5.98 10.06 43.16
CA MET A 1 5.76 8.64 43.46
C MET A 1 6.88 7.85 42.80
N ASN A 2 7.58 7.00 43.55
CA ASN A 2 8.53 6.05 42.97
C ASN A 2 7.72 4.80 42.58
N ILE A 3 7.77 4.42 41.31
CA ILE A 3 7.09 3.21 40.82
C ILE A 3 8.00 2.04 41.17
N ASP A 4 7.47 1.07 41.91
CA ASP A 4 8.18 -0.17 42.20
C ASP A 4 8.39 -1.00 40.92
N ARG A 5 9.46 -1.81 40.91
CA ARG A 5 9.81 -2.67 39.76
C ARG A 5 8.67 -3.61 39.39
N MET A 6 7.95 -4.17 40.35
CA MET A 6 6.85 -5.10 40.10
C MET A 6 5.68 -4.39 39.42
N GLU A 7 5.30 -3.21 39.93
CA GLU A 7 4.24 -2.38 39.34
C GLU A 7 4.57 -1.98 37.91
N PHE A 8 5.83 -1.63 37.63
CA PHE A 8 6.29 -1.32 36.27
C PHE A 8 6.17 -2.54 35.34
N ILE A 9 6.63 -3.72 35.77
CA ILE A 9 6.57 -4.94 34.97
C ILE A 9 5.11 -5.31 34.68
N MET A 10 4.23 -5.27 35.68
CA MET A 10 2.80 -5.56 35.49
C MET A 10 2.13 -4.59 34.52
N TRP A 11 2.48 -3.31 34.56
CA TRP A 11 1.99 -2.32 33.59
C TRP A 11 2.52 -2.59 32.18
N MET A 12 3.80 -2.95 32.05
CA MET A 12 4.40 -3.28 30.77
C MET A 12 3.81 -4.55 30.16
N GLU A 13 3.56 -5.59 30.95
CA GLU A 13 2.89 -6.81 30.48
C GLU A 13 1.48 -6.49 29.95
N ARG A 14 0.69 -5.72 30.72
CA ARG A 14 -0.63 -5.27 30.27
C ARG A 14 -0.58 -4.41 29.01
N LEU A 15 0.47 -3.61 28.84
CA LEU A 15 0.68 -2.82 27.63
C LEU A 15 0.99 -3.74 26.43
N MET A 16 1.87 -4.72 26.61
CA MET A 16 2.22 -5.70 25.57
C MET A 16 0.99 -6.49 25.13
N ASP A 17 0.18 -7.00 26.06
CA ASP A 17 -1.06 -7.70 25.75
C ASP A 17 -2.02 -6.85 24.90
N ARG A 18 -2.08 -5.54 25.17
CA ARG A 18 -2.91 -4.60 24.41
C ARG A 18 -2.33 -4.32 23.03
N LEU A 19 -1.01 -4.26 22.89
CA LEU A 19 -0.33 -4.12 21.61
C LEU A 19 -0.54 -5.36 20.74
N ASP A 20 -0.46 -6.56 21.31
CA ASP A 20 -0.69 -7.82 20.59
C ASP A 20 -2.14 -7.92 20.10
N LEU A 21 -3.11 -7.55 20.95
CA LEU A 21 -4.52 -7.49 20.56
C LEU A 21 -4.77 -6.49 19.41
N LEU A 22 -4.07 -5.35 19.42
CA LEU A 22 -4.15 -4.37 18.33
C LEU A 22 -3.55 -4.94 17.05
N ALA A 23 -2.39 -5.59 17.12
CA ALA A 23 -1.75 -6.23 15.97
C ALA A 23 -2.67 -7.27 15.32
N GLU A 24 -3.30 -8.15 16.11
CA GLU A 24 -4.24 -9.15 15.59
C GLU A 24 -5.46 -8.50 14.88
N ARG A 25 -5.95 -7.38 15.42
CA ARG A 25 -7.04 -6.61 14.78
C ARG A 25 -6.60 -5.97 13.46
N PHE A 26 -5.38 -5.44 13.39
CA PHE A 26 -4.82 -4.89 12.16
C PHE A 26 -4.65 -5.96 11.10
N GLU A 27 -4.11 -7.13 11.44
CA GLU A 27 -3.98 -8.25 10.49
C GLU A 27 -5.34 -8.71 9.96
N LYS A 28 -6.36 -8.79 10.83
CA LYS A 28 -7.73 -9.11 10.40
C LYS A 28 -8.32 -8.04 9.49
N ALA A 29 -8.00 -6.76 9.73
CA ALA A 29 -8.44 -5.65 8.88
C ALA A 29 -7.72 -5.67 7.51
N GLU A 30 -6.42 -5.97 7.47
CA GLU A 30 -5.66 -6.15 6.22
C GLU A 30 -6.14 -7.35 5.41
N LYS A 31 -6.43 -8.49 6.05
CA LYS A 31 -7.02 -9.65 5.34
C LYS A 31 -8.41 -9.36 4.79
N LYS A 32 -9.08 -8.33 5.31
CA LYS A 32 -10.34 -7.79 4.81
C LYS A 32 -10.16 -6.75 3.71
N ARG A 33 -8.94 -6.57 3.16
CA ARG A 33 -8.72 -5.78 1.96
C ARG A 33 -9.79 -6.13 0.94
N SER A 34 -10.53 -5.09 0.59
CA SER A 34 -11.75 -5.20 -0.20
C SER A 34 -11.38 -5.90 -1.50
N THR A 35 -11.85 -7.13 -1.68
CA THR A 35 -11.84 -7.79 -2.98
C THR A 35 -13.23 -7.62 -3.54
N ILE A 36 -13.32 -7.12 -4.78
CA ILE A 36 -14.59 -7.09 -5.51
C ILE A 36 -14.37 -7.90 -6.77
N ASP A 37 -15.20 -8.92 -6.96
CA ASP A 37 -15.14 -9.80 -8.14
C ASP A 37 -13.77 -10.49 -8.32
N GLY A 38 -13.12 -10.84 -7.20
CA GLY A 38 -11.78 -11.45 -7.19
C GLY A 38 -10.62 -10.46 -7.41
N GLU A 39 -10.92 -9.18 -7.59
CA GLU A 39 -9.91 -8.15 -7.80
C GLU A 39 -9.61 -7.38 -6.51
N GLU A 40 -8.32 -7.27 -6.17
CA GLU A 40 -7.86 -6.49 -5.02
C GLU A 40 -8.01 -4.99 -5.29
N LEU A 41 -8.60 -4.30 -4.31
CA LEU A 41 -8.82 -2.86 -4.36
C LEU A 41 -7.84 -2.16 -3.43
N LEU A 42 -7.13 -1.19 -3.98
CA LEU A 42 -6.21 -0.31 -3.27
C LEU A 42 -6.92 1.01 -2.97
N ASP A 43 -6.63 1.62 -1.82
CA ASP A 43 -7.13 2.95 -1.50
C ASP A 43 -6.08 4.06 -1.77
N ASN A 44 -6.46 5.31 -1.47
CA ASN A 44 -5.56 6.45 -1.68
C ASN A 44 -4.24 6.30 -0.91
N GLN A 45 -4.26 5.74 0.30
CA GLN A 45 -3.09 5.61 1.14
C GLN A 45 -2.13 4.57 0.56
N ASP A 46 -2.66 3.45 0.09
CA ASP A 46 -1.89 2.42 -0.61
C ASP A 46 -1.13 3.03 -1.78
N LEU A 47 -1.81 3.76 -2.67
CA LEU A 47 -1.17 4.36 -3.84
C LEU A 47 -0.16 5.46 -3.51
N MET A 48 -0.45 6.30 -2.53
CA MET A 48 0.51 7.33 -2.10
C MET A 48 1.80 6.69 -1.58
N LEU A 49 1.71 5.57 -0.86
CA LEU A 49 2.87 4.82 -0.39
C LEU A 49 3.59 4.09 -1.52
N THR A 50 2.84 3.39 -2.39
CA THR A 50 3.39 2.63 -3.52
C THR A 50 4.14 3.52 -4.49
N PHE A 51 3.56 4.67 -4.87
CA PHE A 51 4.16 5.59 -5.83
C PHE A 51 5.08 6.63 -5.18
N LYS A 52 5.08 6.74 -3.85
CA LYS A 52 5.77 7.80 -3.09
C LYS A 52 5.39 9.20 -3.58
N ILE A 53 4.09 9.43 -3.74
CA ILE A 53 3.53 10.70 -4.23
C ILE A 53 2.65 11.36 -3.18
N SER A 54 2.49 12.67 -3.32
CA SER A 54 1.54 13.43 -2.50
C SER A 54 0.09 13.22 -2.99
N ALA A 55 -0.86 13.52 -2.10
CA ALA A 55 -2.29 13.52 -2.43
C ALA A 55 -2.61 14.45 -3.63
N ARG A 56 -1.89 15.57 -3.77
CA ARG A 56 -2.01 16.50 -4.90
C ARG A 56 -1.66 15.82 -6.23
N SER A 57 -0.58 15.04 -6.27
CA SER A 57 -0.17 14.30 -7.47
C SER A 57 -1.16 13.19 -7.80
N LEU A 58 -1.65 12.45 -6.80
CA LEU A 58 -2.66 11.41 -7.02
C LEU A 58 -3.98 12.00 -7.54
N GLN A 59 -4.41 13.14 -7.00
CA GLN A 59 -5.57 13.89 -7.48
C GLN A 59 -5.38 14.30 -8.94
N ARG A 60 -4.18 14.75 -9.32
CA ARG A 60 -3.86 15.12 -10.70
C ARG A 60 -3.98 13.93 -11.65
N TYR A 61 -3.44 12.77 -11.29
CA TYR A 61 -3.59 11.55 -12.10
C TYR A 61 -5.05 11.14 -12.30
N ARG A 62 -5.90 11.34 -11.28
CA ARG A 62 -7.36 11.15 -11.40
C ARG A 62 -8.01 12.18 -12.33
N SER A 63 -7.74 13.47 -12.15
CA SER A 63 -8.36 14.53 -12.96
C SER A 63 -7.91 14.51 -14.42
N GLU A 64 -6.69 14.05 -14.68
CA GLU A 64 -6.14 13.87 -16.04
C GLU A 64 -6.61 12.56 -16.70
N GLY A 65 -7.35 11.70 -15.98
CA GLY A 65 -7.83 10.41 -16.50
C GLY A 65 -6.74 9.36 -16.69
N LYS A 66 -5.52 9.60 -16.17
CA LYS A 66 -4.39 8.67 -16.32
C LYS A 66 -4.50 7.44 -15.42
N LEU A 67 -5.18 7.58 -14.29
CA LEU A 67 -5.36 6.48 -13.33
C LEU A 67 -6.86 6.26 -13.07
N PRO A 68 -7.44 5.17 -13.59
CA PRO A 68 -8.83 4.80 -13.35
C PRO A 68 -9.11 4.63 -11.86
N TYR A 69 -10.28 5.04 -11.42
CA TYR A 69 -10.73 4.91 -10.03
C TYR A 69 -12.23 4.67 -9.99
N TYR A 70 -12.71 4.12 -8.88
CA TYR A 70 -14.13 3.91 -8.60
C TYR A 70 -14.41 4.34 -7.17
N THR A 71 -15.69 4.55 -6.89
CA THR A 71 -16.16 4.99 -5.58
C THR A 71 -17.10 3.95 -5.01
N ILE A 72 -16.78 3.46 -3.81
CA ILE A 72 -17.62 2.52 -3.07
C ILE A 72 -17.99 3.21 -1.77
N SER A 73 -19.29 3.44 -1.55
CA SER A 73 -19.80 4.12 -0.35
C SER A 73 -19.12 5.46 -0.07
N GLY A 74 -18.79 6.23 -1.11
CA GLY A 74 -18.13 7.54 -1.00
C GLY A 74 -16.60 7.49 -0.81
N LYS A 75 -15.99 6.31 -0.63
CA LYS A 75 -14.53 6.15 -0.58
C LYS A 75 -13.99 5.78 -1.97
N ILE A 76 -12.87 6.38 -2.35
CA ILE A 76 -12.17 6.13 -3.62
C ILE A 76 -11.29 4.89 -3.49
N TYR A 77 -11.33 4.07 -4.53
CA TYR A 77 -10.55 2.85 -4.67
C TYR A 77 -10.01 2.70 -6.10
N TYR A 78 -8.99 1.86 -6.21
CA TYR A 78 -8.22 1.60 -7.42
C TYR A 78 -7.99 0.10 -7.59
N LYS A 79 -8.20 -0.40 -8.81
CA LYS A 79 -8.01 -1.81 -9.13
C LYS A 79 -6.52 -2.08 -9.18
N LEU A 80 -6.09 -3.17 -8.58
CA LEU A 80 -4.69 -3.59 -8.65
C LEU A 80 -4.21 -3.74 -10.11
N SER A 81 -5.06 -4.24 -11.00
CA SER A 81 -4.74 -4.41 -12.42
C SER A 81 -4.46 -3.08 -13.13
N ASP A 82 -5.34 -2.09 -12.96
CA ASP A 82 -5.21 -0.74 -13.51
C ASP A 82 -3.95 -0.05 -12.97
N VAL A 83 -3.67 -0.22 -11.68
CA VAL A 83 -2.47 0.31 -11.03
C VAL A 83 -1.20 -0.29 -11.62
N HIS A 84 -1.18 -1.62 -11.84
CA HIS A 84 -0.07 -2.28 -12.52
C HIS A 84 0.09 -1.80 -13.97
N GLN A 85 -1.00 -1.56 -14.69
CA GLN A 85 -0.96 -1.02 -16.05
C GLN A 85 -0.37 0.39 -16.06
N PHE A 86 -0.83 1.25 -15.16
CA PHE A 86 -0.30 2.60 -14.98
C PHE A 86 1.21 2.59 -14.71
N ILE A 87 1.70 1.67 -13.87
CA ILE A 87 3.14 1.50 -13.62
C ILE A 87 3.88 1.15 -14.91
N ARG A 88 3.37 0.18 -15.70
CA ARG A 88 4.01 -0.23 -16.96
C ARG A 88 4.09 0.89 -17.98
N GLU A 89 3.05 1.72 -18.08
CA GLU A 89 2.95 2.79 -19.08
C GLU A 89 3.79 4.02 -18.71
N HIS A 90 3.87 4.35 -17.42
CA HIS A 90 4.46 5.63 -16.96
C HIS A 90 5.80 5.49 -16.22
N PHE A 91 6.14 4.29 -15.73
CA PHE A 91 7.36 4.05 -14.95
C PHE A 91 8.27 3.01 -15.59
N SER A 92 8.04 2.61 -16.85
CA SER A 92 8.97 1.74 -17.57
C SER A 92 10.33 2.43 -17.72
N ILE A 93 11.30 1.99 -16.94
CA ILE A 93 12.71 2.29 -17.18
C ILE A 93 13.04 1.64 -18.54
N PRO A 94 13.61 2.37 -19.52
CA PRO A 94 14.15 1.72 -20.69
C PRO A 94 15.30 0.84 -20.23
N VAL A 95 15.03 -0.45 -20.03
CA VAL A 95 16.07 -1.45 -19.82
C VAL A 95 16.88 -1.41 -21.11
N LYS A 96 18.05 -0.76 -21.08
CA LYS A 96 19.00 -0.81 -22.20
C LYS A 96 19.26 -2.28 -22.45
N ALA A 97 18.67 -2.83 -23.50
CA ALA A 97 18.95 -4.17 -23.97
C ALA A 97 20.46 -4.24 -24.16
N LYS A 98 21.15 -5.02 -23.31
CA LYS A 98 22.56 -5.34 -23.54
C LYS A 98 22.58 -6.08 -24.88
N LYS A 99 22.91 -5.37 -25.97
CA LYS A 99 23.28 -6.00 -27.23
C LYS A 99 24.42 -6.95 -26.89
N GLY A 100 24.13 -8.25 -26.90
CA GLY A 100 25.15 -9.28 -26.86
C GLY A 100 26.12 -8.99 -28.00
N GLN A 101 27.36 -8.69 -27.66
CA GLN A 101 28.44 -8.76 -28.63
C GLN A 101 28.71 -10.25 -28.86
N SER A 102 27.87 -10.89 -29.67
CA SER A 102 28.29 -12.05 -30.43
C SER A 102 29.19 -11.54 -31.55
N LYS A 103 30.51 -11.54 -31.32
CA LYS A 103 31.50 -11.47 -32.41
C LYS A 103 31.49 -12.81 -33.14
N PRO A 104 31.21 -12.85 -34.46
CA PRO A 104 31.55 -14.02 -35.26
C PRO A 104 32.97 -13.86 -35.85
N LYS A 105 33.74 -14.93 -35.72
CA LYS A 105 35.03 -15.29 -36.35
C LYS A 105 36.22 -14.35 -36.14
#